data_AF-A0A2A2J2U8-F1
#
_entry.id   AF-A0A2A2J2U8-F1
#
_cell.length_a   1.000
_cell.length_b   1.000
_cell.length_c   1.000
_cell.angle_alpha   90.00
_cell.angle_beta   90.00
_cell.angle_gamma   90.00
#
_symmetry.space_group_name_H-M   'P 1'
#
loop_
_entity.id
_entity.type
_entity.pdbx_description
1 polymer ?
#
loop_
_entity_poly.entity_id
_entity_poly.type
_entity_poly.pdbx_seq_one_letter_code
_entity_poly.pdbx_strand_id
1 'polypeptide(L)'
;MSRISSMAYKRMQPSFSSDDGKHRSHSNSRLFDRIYGKNGCLKAFEHTTSYDETISGFMRRRFAGNGERSLPLRYGTNPHQKDDAELFIADDEMPIKVLNGSPGYINILDGLNGWQLVKELTEATGLPSAASFKHVSPAGAAIGIPLNEAEIISCMVADLPLDTKKPSLAAAYARARGSHLLFFLLLFFT
;
A
#
# COMPACT_ATOMS: atom_id res chain seq x y z
N MET A 1 -26.95 -11.56 15.02
CA MET A 1 -27.03 -11.79 16.48
C MET A 1 -25.72 -11.44 17.20
N SER A 2 -24.54 -11.91 16.75
CA SER A 2 -23.22 -11.69 17.40
C SER A 2 -22.88 -10.21 17.75
N ARG A 3 -23.02 -9.26 16.80
CA ARG A 3 -22.74 -7.82 17.05
C ARG A 3 -23.63 -7.20 18.13
N ILE A 4 -24.93 -7.47 18.05
CA ILE A 4 -25.94 -6.94 18.99
C ILE A 4 -25.72 -7.51 20.39
N SER A 5 -25.46 -8.82 20.51
CA SER A 5 -25.17 -9.47 21.79
C SER A 5 -23.88 -8.95 22.44
N SER A 6 -22.88 -8.61 21.63
CA SER A 6 -21.58 -8.08 22.10
C SER A 6 -21.66 -6.62 22.58
N MET A 7 -22.43 -5.78 21.87
CA MET A 7 -22.74 -4.42 22.34
C MET A 7 -23.62 -4.43 23.60
N ALA A 8 -24.56 -5.37 23.70
CA ALA A 8 -25.41 -5.54 24.89
C ALA A 8 -24.60 -5.98 26.12
N TYR A 9 -23.55 -6.80 25.96
CA TYR A 9 -22.66 -7.22 27.05
C TYR A 9 -22.01 -6.03 27.79
N LYS A 10 -21.51 -5.03 27.04
CA LYS A 10 -20.90 -3.83 27.64
C LYS A 10 -21.91 -3.00 28.44
N ARG A 11 -23.18 -3.03 28.04
CA ARG A 11 -24.29 -2.34 28.72
C ARG A 11 -24.77 -3.06 29.98
N MET A 12 -24.50 -4.36 30.10
CA MET A 12 -24.83 -5.19 31.26
C MET A 12 -23.73 -5.23 32.33
N GLN A 13 -22.52 -4.76 32.03
CA GLN A 13 -21.47 -4.51 33.03
C GLN A 13 -21.89 -3.28 33.85
N PRO A 14 -22.16 -3.42 35.18
CA PRO A 14 -22.36 -2.25 36.01
C PRO A 14 -21.08 -1.41 35.97
N SER A 15 -21.20 -0.10 35.75
CA SER A 15 -20.17 0.81 36.23
C SER A 15 -19.92 0.48 37.70
N PHE A 16 -18.67 0.34 38.10
CA PHE A 16 -18.31 0.37 39.52
C PHE A 16 -18.61 1.78 40.04
N SER A 17 -19.89 2.05 40.26
CA SER A 17 -20.41 3.12 41.08
C SER A 17 -21.13 2.41 42.21
N SER A 18 -20.61 2.62 43.41
CA SER A 18 -21.17 2.17 44.67
C SER A 18 -22.68 2.40 44.74
N ASP A 19 -23.33 1.38 45.29
CA ASP A 19 -24.61 1.37 46.00
C ASP A 19 -25.86 0.80 45.30
N ASP A 20 -26.56 -0.01 46.11
CA ASP A 20 -27.88 -0.61 46.00
C ASP A 20 -28.16 -1.81 45.04
N GLY A 21 -28.11 -2.99 45.66
CA GLY A 21 -29.35 -3.72 45.96
C GLY A 21 -30.09 -4.43 44.82
N LYS A 22 -29.54 -5.55 44.32
CA LYS A 22 -30.32 -6.74 43.93
C LYS A 22 -29.41 -7.96 43.73
N HIS A 23 -29.55 -8.96 44.60
CA HIS A 23 -28.91 -10.28 44.47
C HIS A 23 -29.37 -10.97 43.18
N ARG A 24 -28.61 -10.79 42.08
CA ARG A 24 -28.68 -11.70 40.93
C ARG A 24 -27.97 -13.00 41.29
N SER A 25 -28.58 -14.14 40.95
CA SER A 25 -28.05 -15.47 41.25
C SER A 25 -26.60 -15.61 40.73
N HIS A 26 -25.65 -15.88 41.64
CA HIS A 26 -24.22 -16.04 41.37
C HIS A 26 -23.85 -17.14 40.35
N SER A 27 -24.80 -18.00 39.97
CA SER A 27 -24.59 -19.08 39.01
C SER A 27 -24.66 -18.60 37.55
N ASN A 28 -25.59 -17.67 37.24
CA ASN A 28 -25.75 -17.16 35.87
C ASN A 28 -24.62 -16.19 35.49
N SER A 29 -24.14 -15.36 36.43
CA SER A 29 -23.02 -14.46 36.18
C SER A 29 -21.74 -15.20 35.77
N ARG A 30 -21.43 -16.32 36.44
CA ARG A 30 -20.25 -17.16 36.11
C ARG A 30 -20.35 -17.85 34.77
N LEU A 31 -21.55 -18.25 34.34
CA LEU A 31 -21.77 -18.89 33.04
C LEU A 31 -21.62 -17.87 31.90
N PHE A 32 -22.15 -16.66 32.08
CA PHE A 32 -21.97 -15.54 31.16
C PHE A 32 -20.52 -15.04 31.13
N ASP A 33 -19.83 -14.94 32.27
CA ASP A 33 -18.40 -14.61 32.33
C ASP A 33 -17.49 -15.72 31.81
N ARG A 34 -17.98 -16.95 31.68
CA ARG A 34 -17.24 -18.08 31.08
C ARG A 34 -17.48 -18.17 29.57
N ILE A 35 -18.65 -17.77 29.08
CA ILE A 35 -19.00 -17.74 27.64
C ILE A 35 -18.52 -16.44 26.97
N TYR A 36 -18.63 -15.31 27.66
CA TYR A 36 -18.28 -13.97 27.17
C TYR A 36 -17.07 -13.36 27.90
N GLY A 37 -16.36 -14.15 28.70
CA GLY A 37 -15.30 -13.71 29.60
C GLY A 37 -14.37 -12.70 28.97
N LYS A 38 -14.08 -11.62 29.73
CA LYS A 38 -13.36 -10.34 29.45
C LYS A 38 -13.11 -9.90 27.99
N ASN A 39 -12.75 -10.83 27.11
CA ASN A 39 -12.49 -10.70 25.69
C ASN A 39 -13.60 -11.28 24.77
N GLY A 40 -14.71 -11.82 25.29
CA GLY A 40 -15.76 -12.44 24.47
C GLY A 40 -16.43 -11.46 23.50
N CYS A 41 -16.64 -10.21 23.94
CA CYS A 41 -17.10 -9.12 23.08
C CYS A 41 -16.07 -8.79 21.97
N LEU A 42 -14.77 -8.74 22.31
CA LEU A 42 -13.68 -8.50 21.35
C LEU A 42 -13.65 -9.58 20.26
N LYS A 43 -13.63 -10.86 20.66
CA LYS A 43 -13.63 -12.00 19.74
C LYS A 43 -14.83 -12.02 18.80
N ALA A 44 -16.00 -11.62 19.31
CA ALA A 44 -17.20 -11.55 18.50
C ALA A 44 -17.13 -10.46 17.42
N PHE A 45 -16.53 -9.30 17.74
CA PHE A 45 -16.28 -8.27 16.74
C PHE A 45 -15.22 -8.70 15.73
N GLU A 46 -14.08 -9.23 16.17
CA GLU A 46 -13.01 -9.78 15.31
C GLU A 46 -13.57 -10.81 14.31
N HIS A 47 -14.39 -11.75 14.80
CA HIS A 47 -15.04 -12.74 13.93
C HIS A 47 -15.95 -12.10 12.89
N THR A 48 -16.78 -11.12 13.27
CA THR A 48 -17.66 -10.46 12.30
C THR A 48 -16.91 -9.60 11.30
N THR A 49 -15.78 -8.99 11.71
CA THR A 49 -14.91 -8.24 10.81
C THR A 49 -14.25 -9.17 9.79
N SER A 50 -13.63 -10.26 10.25
CA SER A 50 -13.01 -11.27 9.37
C SER A 50 -14.01 -11.87 8.38
N TYR A 51 -15.26 -12.11 8.83
CA TYR A 51 -16.33 -12.60 7.96
C TYR A 51 -16.69 -11.59 6.87
N ASP A 52 -16.94 -10.33 7.23
CA ASP A 52 -17.28 -9.27 6.28
C ASP A 52 -16.11 -8.95 5.33
N GLU A 53 -14.87 -9.02 5.80
CA GLU A 53 -13.64 -8.88 4.97
C GLU A 53 -13.55 -9.99 3.92
N THR A 54 -13.83 -11.23 4.30
CA THR A 54 -13.79 -12.38 3.38
C THR A 54 -14.84 -12.24 2.29
N ILE A 55 -16.07 -11.85 2.65
CA ILE A 55 -17.14 -11.58 1.68
C ILE A 55 -16.74 -10.44 0.76
N SER A 56 -16.24 -9.34 1.33
CA SER A 56 -15.83 -8.16 0.56
C SER A 56 -14.72 -8.49 -0.43
N GLY A 57 -13.71 -9.27 -0.02
CA GLY A 57 -12.63 -9.73 -0.90
C GLY A 57 -13.13 -10.65 -2.02
N PHE A 58 -14.05 -11.57 -1.73
CA PHE A 58 -14.68 -12.41 -2.77
C PHE A 58 -15.45 -11.56 -3.78
N MET A 59 -16.32 -10.65 -3.30
CA MET A 59 -17.12 -9.78 -4.17
C MET A 59 -16.24 -8.88 -5.03
N ARG A 60 -15.19 -8.31 -4.45
CA ARG A 60 -14.27 -7.44 -5.17
C ARG A 60 -13.56 -8.17 -6.32
N ARG A 61 -13.02 -9.36 -6.06
CA ARG A 61 -12.38 -10.17 -7.11
C ARG A 61 -13.36 -10.57 -8.21
N ARG A 62 -14.61 -10.87 -7.83
CA ARG A 62 -15.63 -11.34 -8.78
C ARG A 62 -16.22 -10.22 -9.66
N PHE A 63 -16.35 -9.01 -9.13
CA PHE A 63 -17.09 -7.92 -9.76
C PHE A 63 -16.25 -6.68 -10.10
N ALA A 64 -15.11 -6.46 -9.45
CA ALA A 64 -14.24 -5.30 -9.62
C ALA A 64 -12.77 -5.67 -9.92
N GLY A 65 -12.53 -6.89 -10.40
CA GLY A 65 -11.21 -7.41 -10.78
C GLY A 65 -10.73 -6.98 -12.18
N ASN A 66 -11.48 -6.11 -12.86
CA ASN A 66 -11.12 -5.54 -14.16
C ASN A 66 -10.11 -4.37 -14.06
N GLY A 67 -9.60 -4.08 -12.85
CA GLY A 67 -8.69 -2.97 -12.59
C GLY A 67 -9.36 -1.71 -12.02
N GLU A 68 -10.69 -1.66 -11.88
CA GLU A 68 -11.39 -0.49 -11.32
C GLU A 68 -11.16 -0.34 -9.82
N ARG A 69 -11.21 -1.44 -9.05
CA ARG A 69 -11.00 -1.43 -7.59
C ARG A 69 -10.16 -2.58 -7.07
N SER A 70 -9.91 -3.60 -7.88
CA SER A 70 -8.93 -4.65 -7.65
C SER A 70 -8.11 -4.89 -8.90
N LEU A 71 -6.80 -5.05 -8.71
CA LEU A 71 -5.83 -5.37 -9.72
C LEU A 71 -5.09 -6.66 -9.32
N PRO A 72 -5.20 -7.75 -10.10
CA PRO A 72 -4.48 -8.98 -9.81
C PRO A 72 -2.98 -8.79 -10.05
N LEU A 73 -2.17 -9.27 -9.11
CA LEU A 73 -0.71 -9.24 -9.19
C LEU A 73 -0.17 -10.59 -9.63
N ARG A 74 1.01 -10.59 -10.24
CA ARG A 74 1.63 -11.82 -10.76
C ARG A 74 2.02 -12.81 -9.64
N TYR A 75 2.46 -12.28 -8.50
CA TYR A 75 2.82 -12.97 -7.28
C TYR A 75 2.99 -11.94 -6.15
N GLY A 76 2.97 -12.42 -4.90
CA GLY A 76 3.26 -11.65 -3.69
C GLY A 76 4.74 -11.27 -3.59
N THR A 77 5.33 -11.32 -2.40
CA THR A 77 6.75 -10.99 -2.24
C THR A 77 7.66 -11.98 -2.98
N ASN A 78 7.26 -13.25 -3.04
CA ASN A 78 8.02 -14.32 -3.69
C ASN A 78 7.19 -15.09 -4.72
N PRO A 79 7.80 -15.71 -5.76
CA PRO A 79 7.08 -16.38 -6.84
C PRO A 79 6.14 -17.52 -6.42
N HIS A 80 6.34 -18.13 -5.26
CA HIS A 80 5.48 -19.20 -4.74
C HIS A 80 4.19 -18.66 -4.11
N GLN A 81 4.12 -17.37 -3.77
CA GLN A 81 2.98 -16.73 -3.11
C GLN A 81 2.02 -16.17 -4.16
N LYS A 82 1.32 -17.04 -4.91
CA LYS A 82 0.46 -16.62 -6.04
C LYS A 82 -1.01 -16.47 -5.68
N ASP A 83 -1.50 -17.25 -4.74
CA ASP A 83 -2.94 -17.58 -4.68
C ASP A 83 -3.85 -16.43 -4.19
N ASP A 84 -3.27 -15.35 -3.64
CA ASP A 84 -4.03 -14.18 -3.14
C ASP A 84 -3.31 -12.83 -3.38
N ALA A 85 -2.44 -12.74 -4.37
CA ALA A 85 -1.73 -11.49 -4.65
C ALA A 85 -2.62 -10.51 -5.44
N GLU A 86 -3.19 -9.53 -4.76
CA GLU A 86 -3.94 -8.43 -5.37
C GLU A 86 -3.60 -7.08 -4.76
N LEU A 87 -3.76 -6.01 -5.54
CA LEU A 87 -3.83 -4.64 -5.07
C LEU A 87 -5.28 -4.19 -5.12
N PHE A 88 -5.81 -3.64 -4.04
CA PHE A 88 -7.20 -3.17 -4.03
C PHE A 88 -7.39 -1.86 -3.26
N ILE A 89 -8.51 -1.21 -3.53
CA ILE A 89 -9.00 -0.05 -2.77
C ILE A 89 -10.41 -0.32 -2.23
N ALA A 90 -10.67 0.16 -1.01
CA ALA A 90 -11.93 -0.09 -0.30
C ALA A 90 -13.06 0.87 -0.72
N ASP A 91 -12.76 2.17 -0.83
CA ASP A 91 -13.79 3.22 -0.91
C ASP A 91 -13.77 4.05 -2.20
N ASP A 92 -12.67 4.01 -2.97
CA ASP A 92 -12.49 4.78 -4.21
C ASP A 92 -12.17 3.91 -5.45
N GLU A 93 -11.96 4.58 -6.58
CA GLU A 93 -11.39 4.02 -7.81
C GLU A 93 -9.88 3.86 -7.71
N MET A 94 -9.34 2.87 -8.42
CA MET A 94 -7.91 2.60 -8.49
C MET A 94 -7.15 3.76 -9.19
N PRO A 95 -6.21 4.44 -8.51
CA PRO A 95 -5.43 5.53 -9.10
C PRO A 95 -4.32 5.04 -10.04
N ILE A 96 -4.11 3.72 -10.11
CA ILE A 96 -3.08 3.08 -10.93
C ILE A 96 -3.75 2.28 -12.05
N LYS A 97 -3.33 2.53 -13.28
CA LYS A 97 -3.72 1.75 -14.45
C LYS A 97 -2.51 1.06 -15.06
N VAL A 98 -2.60 -0.25 -15.23
CA VAL A 98 -1.58 -1.02 -15.95
C VAL A 98 -1.79 -0.83 -17.45
N LEU A 99 -0.84 -0.17 -18.10
CA LEU A 99 -0.86 0.04 -19.56
C LEU A 99 -0.23 -1.13 -20.31
N ASN A 100 0.76 -1.80 -19.70
CA ASN A 100 1.45 -2.93 -20.30
C ASN A 100 1.97 -3.90 -19.23
N GLY A 101 1.95 -5.20 -19.54
CA GLY A 101 2.49 -6.24 -18.67
C GLY A 101 1.59 -6.59 -17.48
N SER A 102 2.18 -7.25 -16.48
CA SER A 102 1.51 -7.62 -15.23
C SER A 102 2.48 -7.39 -14.07
N PRO A 103 2.21 -6.41 -13.18
CA PRO A 103 3.11 -6.07 -12.08
C PRO A 103 3.10 -7.15 -11.00
N GLY A 104 4.25 -7.36 -10.37
CA GLY A 104 4.36 -8.09 -9.10
C GLY A 104 4.21 -7.16 -7.90
N TYR A 105 4.07 -7.75 -6.70
CA TYR A 105 3.93 -7.01 -5.44
C TYR A 105 5.04 -5.97 -5.21
N ILE A 106 6.30 -6.38 -5.38
CA ILE A 106 7.45 -5.47 -5.18
C ILE A 106 7.42 -4.32 -6.20
N ASN A 107 6.94 -4.57 -7.43
CA ASN A 107 6.85 -3.52 -8.44
C ASN A 107 5.83 -2.45 -8.08
N ILE A 108 4.72 -2.84 -7.43
CA ILE A 108 3.75 -1.88 -6.90
C ILE A 108 4.36 -1.05 -5.77
N LEU A 109 5.12 -1.67 -4.86
CA LEU A 109 5.78 -0.95 -3.77
C LEU A 109 6.84 0.03 -4.26
N ASP A 110 7.69 -0.38 -5.21
CA ASP A 110 8.62 0.53 -5.90
C ASP A 110 7.83 1.64 -6.61
N GLY A 111 6.74 1.25 -7.27
CA GLY A 111 5.67 2.08 -7.85
C GLY A 111 5.30 3.30 -7.02
N LEU A 112 4.67 3.00 -5.89
CA LEU A 112 4.06 3.97 -5.00
C LEU A 112 5.09 4.86 -4.33
N ASN A 113 6.23 4.29 -3.90
CA ASN A 113 7.28 5.06 -3.24
C ASN A 113 8.03 5.97 -4.22
N GLY A 114 8.33 5.47 -5.42
CA GLY A 114 9.03 6.26 -6.42
C GLY A 114 8.19 7.39 -6.99
N TRP A 115 6.89 7.18 -7.17
CA TRP A 115 5.98 8.25 -7.57
C TRP A 115 5.90 9.37 -6.51
N GLN A 116 5.78 9.03 -5.23
CA GLN A 116 5.76 10.03 -4.15
C GLN A 116 7.05 10.86 -4.12
N LEU A 117 8.21 10.20 -4.18
CA LEU A 117 9.50 10.87 -4.18
C LEU A 117 9.65 11.86 -5.35
N VAL A 118 9.30 11.43 -6.57
CA VAL A 118 9.42 12.26 -7.77
C VAL A 118 8.44 13.41 -7.74
N LYS A 119 7.21 13.17 -7.27
CA LYS A 119 6.18 14.20 -7.11
C LYS A 119 6.66 15.30 -6.15
N GLU A 120 7.16 14.93 -4.98
CA GLU A 120 7.68 15.89 -3.99
C GLU A 120 8.89 16.66 -4.52
N LEU A 121 9.80 15.99 -5.24
CA LEU A 121 10.95 16.66 -5.86
C LEU A 121 10.53 17.68 -6.92
N THR A 122 9.57 17.34 -7.77
CA THR A 122 9.04 18.24 -8.80
C THR A 122 8.30 19.41 -8.18
N GLU A 123 7.48 19.19 -7.15
CA GLU A 123 6.77 20.26 -6.42
C GLU A 123 7.75 21.20 -5.70
N ALA A 124 8.82 20.68 -5.10
CA ALA A 124 9.80 21.47 -4.37
C ALA A 124 10.75 22.28 -5.27
N THR A 125 11.09 21.75 -6.45
CA THR A 125 12.12 22.37 -7.32
C THR A 125 11.55 23.06 -8.55
N GLY A 126 10.32 22.73 -8.96
CA GLY A 126 9.73 23.18 -10.23
C GLY A 126 10.44 22.63 -11.47
N LEU A 127 11.30 21.62 -11.31
CA LEU A 127 12.06 21.00 -12.40
C LEU A 127 11.59 19.57 -12.65
N PRO A 128 11.72 19.06 -13.89
CA PRO A 128 11.46 17.65 -14.18
C PRO A 128 12.33 16.76 -13.31
N SER A 129 11.74 15.75 -12.68
CA SER A 129 12.43 14.87 -11.74
C SER A 129 12.26 13.41 -12.13
N ALA A 130 13.24 12.58 -11.76
CA ALA A 130 13.20 11.15 -11.98
C ALA A 130 13.79 10.40 -10.78
N ALA A 131 13.25 9.22 -10.51
CA ALA A 131 13.78 8.31 -9.51
C ALA A 131 13.88 6.88 -10.02
N SER A 132 14.83 6.17 -9.43
CA SER A 132 15.31 4.86 -9.75
C SER A 132 15.19 4.01 -8.51
N PHE A 133 14.31 3.00 -8.53
CA PHE A 133 14.01 2.17 -7.36
C PHE A 133 14.46 0.74 -7.53
N LYS A 134 14.89 0.16 -6.41
CA LYS A 134 15.20 -1.27 -6.27
C LYS A 134 14.96 -1.73 -4.85
N HIS A 135 14.27 -2.85 -4.67
CA HIS A 135 13.99 -3.42 -3.35
C HIS A 135 13.35 -2.40 -2.40
N VAL A 136 12.41 -1.60 -2.90
CA VAL A 136 11.66 -0.61 -2.13
C VAL A 136 12.55 0.51 -1.58
N SER A 137 13.70 0.75 -2.22
CA SER A 137 14.63 1.82 -1.86
C SER A 137 15.11 2.55 -3.12
N PRO A 138 15.33 3.88 -3.04
CA PRO A 138 15.88 4.63 -4.15
C PRO A 138 17.35 4.25 -4.37
N ALA A 139 17.66 3.66 -5.52
CA ALA A 139 19.02 3.51 -6.00
C ALA A 139 19.57 4.84 -6.57
N GLY A 140 18.68 5.74 -6.99
CA GLY A 140 19.02 7.11 -7.35
C GLY A 140 17.79 7.98 -7.54
N ALA A 141 17.95 9.28 -7.37
CA ALA A 141 16.92 10.27 -7.66
C ALA A 141 17.61 11.57 -8.08
N ALA A 142 17.07 12.24 -9.09
CA ALA A 142 17.68 13.45 -9.61
C ALA A 142 16.66 14.37 -10.28
N ILE A 143 17.02 15.65 -10.31
CA ILE A 143 16.34 16.69 -11.08
C ILE A 143 17.01 16.87 -12.45
N GLY A 144 16.24 17.39 -13.40
CA GLY A 144 16.57 17.42 -14.82
C GLY A 144 17.56 18.49 -15.26
N ILE A 145 18.52 18.91 -14.44
CA ILE A 145 19.52 19.92 -14.83
C ILE A 145 20.28 19.42 -16.08
N PRO A 146 20.66 20.29 -17.04
CA PRO A 146 21.47 19.85 -18.18
C PRO A 146 22.75 19.14 -17.75
N LEU A 147 23.12 18.07 -18.47
CA LEU A 147 24.32 17.29 -18.17
C LEU A 147 25.56 17.95 -18.77
N ASN A 148 26.67 17.93 -18.02
CA ASN A 148 27.98 18.28 -18.59
C ASN A 148 28.60 17.08 -19.33
N GLU A 149 29.69 17.32 -20.08
CA GLU A 149 30.34 16.27 -20.90
C GLU A 149 30.78 15.05 -20.07
N ALA A 150 31.32 15.27 -18.87
CA ALA A 150 31.75 14.18 -17.99
C ALA A 150 30.56 13.35 -17.47
N GLU A 151 29.44 14.00 -17.11
CA GLU A 151 28.21 13.34 -16.69
C GLU A 151 27.58 12.54 -17.82
N ILE A 152 27.60 13.06 -19.06
CA ILE A 152 27.08 12.35 -20.25
C ILE A 152 27.83 11.03 -20.46
N ILE A 153 29.17 11.06 -20.35
CA ILE A 153 30.01 9.87 -20.45
C ILE A 153 29.74 8.92 -19.27
N SER A 154 29.74 9.44 -18.05
CA SER A 154 29.55 8.63 -16.83
C SER A 154 28.15 7.98 -16.77
N CYS A 155 27.12 8.65 -17.26
CA CYS A 155 25.75 8.13 -17.30
C CYS A 155 25.49 7.24 -18.53
N MET A 156 26.50 7.03 -19.39
CA MET A 156 26.39 6.21 -20.61
C MET A 156 25.30 6.69 -21.58
N VAL A 157 25.20 8.01 -21.79
CA VAL A 157 24.20 8.65 -22.67
C VAL A 157 24.83 9.51 -23.78
N ALA A 158 26.10 9.26 -24.11
CA ALA A 158 26.85 10.02 -25.10
C ALA A 158 26.32 9.91 -26.54
N ASP A 159 25.61 8.82 -26.83
CA ASP A 159 24.97 8.54 -28.11
C ASP A 159 23.56 9.16 -28.25
N LEU A 160 23.02 9.71 -27.16
CA LEU A 160 21.66 10.28 -27.15
C LEU A 160 21.67 11.79 -27.41
N PRO A 161 20.71 12.31 -28.21
CA PRO A 161 20.58 13.74 -28.47
C PRO A 161 19.94 14.45 -27.27
N LEU A 162 20.72 14.74 -26.23
CA LEU A 162 20.29 15.48 -25.05
C LEU A 162 20.56 16.99 -25.21
N ASP A 163 19.58 17.83 -24.88
CA ASP A 163 19.76 19.28 -24.84
C ASP A 163 20.60 19.66 -23.62
N THR A 164 21.80 20.20 -23.86
CA THR A 164 22.74 20.60 -22.82
C THR A 164 22.45 21.99 -22.25
N LYS A 165 21.38 22.66 -22.68
CA LYS A 165 21.03 24.02 -22.24
C LYS A 165 19.74 24.08 -21.45
N LYS A 166 18.83 23.12 -21.62
CA LYS A 166 17.51 23.14 -20.98
C LYS A 166 17.32 21.97 -20.04
N PRO A 167 16.64 22.19 -18.89
CA PRO A 167 16.26 21.08 -18.04
C PRO A 167 15.39 20.08 -18.79
N SER A 168 15.65 18.79 -18.62
CA SER A 168 14.90 17.73 -19.30
C SER A 168 14.71 16.51 -18.41
N LEU A 169 13.59 15.82 -18.62
CA LEU A 169 13.31 14.55 -17.95
C LEU A 169 14.35 13.48 -18.29
N ALA A 170 14.86 13.48 -19.53
CA ALA A 170 15.89 12.56 -19.96
C ALA A 170 17.20 12.77 -19.18
N ALA A 171 17.58 14.02 -18.88
CA ALA A 171 18.72 14.31 -18.03
C ALA A 171 18.50 13.87 -16.57
N ALA A 172 17.29 14.08 -16.04
CA ALA A 172 16.92 13.60 -14.70
C ALA A 172 17.07 12.07 -14.61
N TYR A 173 16.55 11.36 -15.62
CA TYR A 173 16.65 9.91 -15.71
C TYR A 173 18.10 9.42 -15.80
N ALA A 174 18.88 10.01 -16.70
CA ALA A 174 20.29 9.65 -16.88
C ALA A 174 21.07 9.73 -15.57
N ARG A 175 20.86 10.80 -14.78
CA ARG A 175 21.47 10.93 -13.45
C ARG A 175 20.92 9.92 -12.44
N ALA A 176 19.60 9.76 -12.36
CA ALA A 176 18.96 8.85 -11.41
C ALA A 176 19.38 7.38 -11.63
N ARG A 177 19.69 7.00 -12.88
CA ARG A 177 20.24 5.69 -13.21
C ARG A 177 21.76 5.63 -13.07
N GLY A 178 22.46 6.70 -13.43
CA GLY A 178 23.92 6.78 -13.41
C GLY A 178 24.54 6.57 -12.02
N SER A 179 23.80 6.81 -10.94
CA SER A 179 24.24 6.50 -9.58
C SER A 179 24.46 5.00 -9.33
N HIS A 180 23.75 4.11 -10.04
CA HIS A 180 23.85 2.66 -9.87
C HIS A 180 23.55 1.90 -11.17
N LEU A 181 24.59 1.68 -11.97
CA LEU A 181 24.52 1.08 -13.32
C LEU A 181 24.16 -0.42 -13.38
N LEU A 182 24.28 -1.15 -12.27
CA LEU A 182 24.21 -2.61 -12.24
C LEU A 182 22.78 -3.20 -12.18
N PHE A 183 21.74 -2.38 -12.00
CA PHE A 183 20.42 -2.90 -11.65
C PHE A 183 19.27 -2.45 -12.57
N PHE A 184 18.33 -3.38 -12.78
CA PHE A 184 17.09 -3.20 -13.53
C PHE A 184 16.12 -2.34 -12.71
N LEU A 185 15.64 -1.25 -13.30
CA LEU A 185 15.00 -0.13 -12.61
C LEU A 185 13.49 -0.11 -12.83
N LEU A 186 12.71 0.08 -11.75
CA LEU A 186 11.42 0.75 -11.87
C LEU A 186 11.64 2.25 -11.87
N LEU A 187 10.98 2.92 -12.81
CA LEU A 187 11.24 4.30 -13.17
C LEU A 187 9.97 5.14 -13.06
N PHE A 188 10.13 6.29 -12.41
CA PHE A 188 9.05 7.21 -12.13
C PHE A 188 9.43 8.60 -12.61
N PHE A 189 8.46 9.25 -13.23
CA PHE A 189 8.60 10.53 -13.88
C PHE A 189 7.30 11.32 -13.67
N THR A 190 7.41 12.62 -13.45
CA THR A 190 6.29 13.56 -13.39
C THR A 190 6.60 14.78 -14.23
#